data_AF-A0A672SZG3-F1
#
_entry.id   AF-A0A672SZG3-F1
#
_cell.length_a   1.000
_cell.length_b   1.000
_cell.length_c   1.000
_cell.angle_alpha   90.00
_cell.angle_beta   90.00
_cell.angle_gamma   90.00
#
_symmetry.space_group_name_H-M   'P 1'
#
loop_
_entity.id
_entity.type
_entity.pdbx_description
1 polymer ?
#
loop_
_entity_poly.entity_id
_entity_poly.type
_entity_poly.pdbx_seq_one_letter_code
_entity_poly.pdbx_strand_id
1 'polypeptide(L)'
;MFLMVVFLAELVAGISGFIFRHEIKSVLQGVYNKAESVYSGKGNEDLDRIQRTLQCCGEKNYTSWANKDYFKKEGIPNSCCNITAGVNCTSLIGIFLACCLSRYITNNQYEMV
;
A
#
# COMPACT_ATOMS: atom_id res chain seq x y z
N MET A 1 -28.22 16.88 -23.09
CA MET A 1 -29.07 16.29 -22.03
C MET A 1 -28.32 15.21 -21.24
N PHE A 2 -27.84 14.12 -21.87
CA PHE A 2 -27.09 13.05 -21.17
C PHE A 2 -25.86 13.55 -20.39
N LEU A 3 -25.00 14.36 -21.03
CA LEU A 3 -23.79 14.90 -20.40
C LEU A 3 -24.08 15.75 -19.16
N MET A 4 -25.22 16.44 -19.12
CA MET A 4 -25.60 17.27 -17.98
C MET A 4 -25.95 16.40 -16.76
N VAL A 5 -26.62 15.27 -16.99
CA VAL A 5 -26.97 14.33 -15.91
C VAL A 5 -25.72 13.64 -15.37
N VAL A 6 -24.80 13.21 -16.25
CA VAL A 6 -23.52 12.62 -15.83
C VAL A 6 -22.70 13.62 -15.01
N PHE A 7 -22.63 14.88 -15.45
CA PHE A 7 -21.92 15.93 -14.72
C PHE A 7 -22.49 16.16 -13.31
N LEU A 8 -23.81 16.23 -13.17
CA LEU A 8 -24.45 16.38 -11.86
C LEU A 8 -24.21 15.15 -10.96
N ALA A 9 -24.24 13.94 -11.53
CA ALA A 9 -23.95 12.71 -10.79
C ALA A 9 -22.49 12.67 -10.28
N GLU A 10 -21.52 13.04 -11.12
CA GLU A 10 -20.11 13.12 -10.73
C GLU A 10 -19.86 14.18 -9.65
N LEU A 11 -20.55 15.33 -9.73
CA LEU A 11 -20.45 16.39 -8.73
C LEU A 11 -20.96 15.91 -7.36
N VAL A 12 -22.11 15.23 -7.32
CA VAL A 12 -22.65 14.64 -6.08
C VAL A 12 -21.74 13.54 -5.54
N ALA A 13 -21.21 12.67 -6.41
CA ALA A 13 -20.27 11.63 -6.02
C ALA A 13 -18.96 12.21 -5.46
N GLY A 14 -18.43 13.28 -6.07
CA GLY A 14 -17.23 13.97 -5.61
C GLY A 14 -17.40 14.62 -4.23
N ILE A 15 -18.50 15.35 -4.02
CA ILE A 15 -18.81 15.97 -2.72
C ILE A 15 -18.97 14.88 -1.65
N SER A 16 -19.71 13.81 -1.97
CA SER A 16 -19.94 12.70 -1.04
C SER A 16 -18.62 12.00 -0.68
N GLY A 17 -17.76 11.73 -1.68
CA GLY A 17 -16.44 11.12 -1.46
C GLY A 17 -15.53 11.96 -0.57
N PHE A 18 -15.57 13.29 -0.71
CA PHE A 18 -14.81 14.18 0.16
C PHE A 18 -15.31 14.17 1.61
N ILE A 19 -16.63 14.21 1.81
CA ILE A 19 -17.25 14.16 3.15
C ILE A 19 -16.93 12.84 3.86
N PHE A 20 -17.04 11.71 3.17
CA PHE A 20 -16.86 10.37 3.74
C PHE A 20 -15.43 9.82 3.61
N ARG A 21 -14.42 10.66 3.37
CA ARG A 21 -13.03 10.24 3.16
C ARG A 21 -12.47 9.36 4.28
N HIS A 22 -12.84 9.65 5.53
CA HIS A 22 -12.33 8.94 6.70
C HIS A 22 -12.94 7.53 6.80
N GLU A 23 -14.23 7.40 6.50
CA GLU A 23 -14.92 6.11 6.48
C GLU A 23 -14.40 5.23 5.34
N ILE A 24 -14.23 5.80 4.14
CA ILE A 24 -13.63 5.09 3.01
C ILE A 24 -12.23 4.58 3.36
N LYS A 25 -11.41 5.41 4.02
CA LYS A 25 -10.07 5.00 4.47
C LYS A 25 -10.13 3.84 5.47
N SER A 26 -11.03 3.89 6.45
CA SER A 26 -11.20 2.83 7.46
C SER A 26 -11.63 1.50 6.83
N VAL A 27 -12.62 1.54 5.94
CA VAL A 27 -13.09 0.36 5.19
C VAL A 27 -11.97 -0.21 4.33
N LEU A 28 -11.27 0.64 3.58
CA LEU A 28 -10.15 0.21 2.73
C LEU A 28 -9.03 -0.41 3.56
N GLN A 29 -8.68 0.17 4.70
CA GLN A 29 -7.70 -0.39 5.63
C GLN A 29 -8.10 -1.78 6.13
N GLY A 30 -9.38 -1.97 6.50
CA GLY A 30 -9.89 -3.30 6.91
C GLY A 30 -9.79 -4.35 5.80
N VAL A 31 -10.18 -3.99 4.57
CA VAL A 31 -10.06 -4.88 3.40
C VAL A 31 -8.60 -5.19 3.09
N TYR A 32 -7.73 -4.19 3.17
CA TYR A 32 -6.30 -4.34 2.90
C TYR A 32 -5.63 -5.26 3.94
N ASN A 33 -5.90 -5.07 5.23
CA ASN A 33 -5.37 -5.93 6.30
C ASN A 33 -5.75 -7.41 6.08
N LYS A 34 -6.98 -7.64 5.62
CA LYS A 34 -7.49 -8.97 5.28
C LYS A 34 -6.81 -9.53 4.02
N ALA A 35 -6.53 -8.70 3.03
CA ALA A 35 -5.76 -9.10 1.85
C ALA A 35 -4.34 -9.52 2.23
N GLU A 36 -3.69 -8.81 3.15
CA GLU A 36 -2.37 -9.17 3.67
C GLU A 36 -2.38 -10.48 4.47
N SER A 37 -3.45 -10.77 5.22
CA SER A 37 -3.50 -11.99 6.04
C SER A 37 -3.66 -13.26 5.21
N VAL A 38 -4.28 -13.16 4.04
CA VAL A 38 -4.40 -14.28 3.09
C VAL A 38 -3.30 -14.29 2.03
N TYR A 39 -2.37 -13.33 2.09
CA TYR A 39 -1.31 -13.19 1.11
C TYR A 39 -0.36 -14.38 1.19
N SER A 40 -0.16 -15.05 0.06
CA SER A 40 0.71 -16.22 -0.05
C SER A 40 1.83 -16.06 -1.07
N GLY A 41 1.89 -14.93 -1.77
CA GLY A 41 2.80 -14.68 -2.89
C GLY A 41 2.39 -15.36 -4.21
N LYS A 42 1.32 -16.16 -4.21
CA LYS A 42 0.74 -16.79 -5.41
C LYS A 42 -0.74 -16.47 -5.49
N GLY A 43 -1.19 -15.91 -6.63
CA GLY A 43 -2.59 -15.50 -6.82
C GLY A 43 -2.99 -14.22 -6.09
N ASN A 44 -2.03 -13.44 -5.61
CA ASN A 44 -2.26 -12.14 -4.94
C ASN A 44 -1.72 -10.96 -5.76
N GLU A 45 -1.67 -11.10 -7.09
CA GLU A 45 -1.09 -10.11 -8.01
C GLU A 45 -1.77 -8.73 -7.92
N ASP A 46 -3.04 -8.68 -7.53
CA ASP A 46 -3.77 -7.43 -7.32
C ASP A 46 -3.18 -6.61 -6.16
N LEU A 47 -2.81 -7.26 -5.05
CA LEU A 47 -2.21 -6.57 -3.92
C LEU A 47 -0.83 -6.03 -4.30
N ASP A 48 -0.07 -6.83 -5.04
CA ASP A 48 1.23 -6.44 -5.58
C ASP A 48 1.13 -5.27 -6.56
N ARG A 49 0.11 -5.27 -7.41
CA ARG A 49 -0.16 -4.18 -8.35
C ARG A 49 -0.55 -2.91 -7.62
N ILE A 50 -1.41 -2.99 -6.61
CA ILE A 50 -1.79 -1.84 -5.77
C ILE A 50 -0.53 -1.26 -5.10
N GLN A 51 0.31 -2.09 -4.51
CA GLN A 51 1.56 -1.67 -3.84
C GLN A 51 2.53 -0.99 -4.81
N ARG A 52 2.71 -1.55 -6.01
CA ARG A 52 3.57 -0.95 -7.04
C ARG A 52 2.98 0.32 -7.64
N THR A 53 1.68 0.37 -7.90
CA THR A 53 1.03 1.54 -8.52
C THR A 53 0.96 2.72 -7.55
N LEU A 54 0.66 2.46 -6.29
CA LEU A 54 0.55 3.49 -5.25
C LEU A 54 1.85 3.74 -4.50
N GLN A 55 2.92 3.00 -4.83
CA GLN A 55 4.23 3.08 -4.17
C GLN A 55 4.13 2.93 -2.64
N CYS A 56 3.22 2.09 -2.17
CA CYS A 56 2.95 1.87 -0.75
C CYS A 56 3.35 0.45 -0.32
N CYS A 57 3.62 0.28 0.97
CA CYS A 57 3.89 -1.03 1.54
C CYS A 57 3.14 -1.23 2.85
N GLY A 58 2.16 -2.13 2.81
CA GLY A 58 1.33 -2.50 3.94
C GLY A 58 0.13 -1.58 4.17
N GLU A 59 -0.82 -2.04 4.99
CA GLU A 59 -2.09 -1.36 5.31
C GLU A 59 -1.88 0.06 5.85
N LYS A 60 -0.93 0.17 6.78
CA LYS A 60 -0.53 1.43 7.39
C LYS A 60 0.94 1.68 7.15
N ASN A 61 1.74 0.62 7.22
CA ASN A 61 3.17 0.70 6.98
C ASN A 61 3.77 -0.69 6.78
N TYR A 62 5.07 -0.75 6.45
CA TYR A 62 5.77 -2.03 6.26
C TYR A 62 5.65 -2.94 7.49
N THR A 63 5.54 -2.36 8.69
CA THR A 63 5.40 -3.09 9.96
C THR A 63 4.10 -3.88 10.05
N SER A 64 3.08 -3.56 9.23
CA SER A 64 1.84 -4.34 9.12
C SER A 64 2.13 -5.80 8.73
N TRP A 65 3.22 -6.06 8.01
CA TRP A 65 3.65 -7.40 7.63
C TRP A 65 4.24 -8.22 8.78
N ALA A 66 4.74 -7.59 9.86
CA ALA A 66 5.48 -8.28 10.92
C ALA A 66 4.70 -9.42 11.58
N ASN A 67 3.37 -9.30 11.64
CA ASN A 67 2.47 -10.28 12.26
C ASN A 67 1.80 -11.22 11.25
N LYS A 68 2.12 -11.13 9.95
CA LYS A 68 1.50 -11.94 8.89
C LYS A 68 2.30 -13.22 8.66
N ASP A 69 1.61 -14.31 8.30
CA ASP A 69 2.25 -15.62 8.13
C ASP A 69 3.25 -15.67 6.97
N TYR A 70 3.00 -14.88 5.91
CA TYR A 70 3.93 -14.73 4.80
C TYR A 70 5.28 -14.17 5.24
N PHE A 71 5.28 -13.15 6.11
CA PHE A 71 6.50 -12.47 6.55
C PHE A 71 7.46 -13.39 7.29
N LYS A 72 6.92 -14.35 8.07
CA LYS A 72 7.73 -15.34 8.78
C LYS A 72 8.48 -16.29 7.85
N LYS A 73 7.99 -16.50 6.62
CA LYS A 73 8.54 -17.44 5.64
C LYS A 73 9.45 -16.74 4.62
N GLU A 74 8.95 -15.66 4.03
CA GLU A 74 9.54 -15.02 2.85
C GLU A 74 9.92 -13.53 3.12
N GLY A 75 9.59 -12.99 4.30
CA GLY A 75 9.83 -11.58 4.62
C GLY A 75 8.85 -10.62 3.94
N ILE A 76 9.33 -9.45 3.54
CA ILE A 76 8.49 -8.43 2.89
C ILE A 76 8.21 -8.82 1.42
N PRO A 77 6.98 -8.64 0.90
CA PRO A 77 6.67 -8.91 -0.50
C PRO A 77 7.58 -8.15 -1.49
N ASN A 78 7.87 -8.78 -2.62
CA ASN A 78 8.70 -8.18 -3.68
C ASN A 78 8.10 -6.89 -4.27
N SER A 79 6.77 -6.76 -4.23
CA SER A 79 6.02 -5.57 -4.63
C SER A 79 6.29 -4.33 -3.77
N CYS A 80 6.65 -4.54 -2.50
CA CYS A 80 7.14 -3.48 -1.61
C CYS A 80 8.64 -3.15 -1.82
N CYS A 81 9.37 -4.00 -2.55
CA CYS A 81 10.80 -3.83 -2.79
C CYS A 81 11.04 -3.13 -4.12
N ASN A 82 11.43 -1.85 -4.08
CA ASN A 82 11.77 -1.14 -5.31
C ASN A 82 13.22 -1.45 -5.73
N ILE A 83 13.37 -2.38 -6.68
CA ILE A 83 14.65 -2.88 -7.20
C ILE A 83 15.46 -1.78 -7.93
N THR A 84 14.86 -0.63 -8.22
CA THR A 84 15.53 0.49 -8.92
C THR A 84 16.75 1.04 -8.15
N ALA A 85 16.90 0.72 -6.85
CA ALA A 85 18.08 1.06 -6.04
C ALA A 85 19.12 -0.06 -5.91
N GLY A 86 19.03 -1.16 -6.68
CA GLY A 86 20.02 -2.26 -6.63
C GLY A 86 20.04 -3.04 -5.31
N VAL A 87 19.01 -2.88 -4.47
CA VAL A 87 18.91 -3.55 -3.17
C VAL A 87 18.08 -4.83 -3.32
N ASN A 88 18.76 -5.98 -3.28
CA ASN A 88 18.10 -7.28 -3.18
C ASN A 88 17.47 -7.42 -1.79
N CYS A 89 16.15 -7.66 -1.72
CA CYS A 89 15.38 -7.77 -0.47
C CYS A 89 15.65 -9.06 0.36
N THR A 90 16.75 -9.78 0.09
CA THR A 90 16.96 -11.16 0.57
C THR A 90 18.04 -11.37 1.65
N SER A 91 18.75 -10.34 2.13
CA SER A 91 19.83 -10.49 3.13
C SER A 91 19.60 -9.77 4.47
N LEU A 92 19.32 -10.59 5.47
CA LEU A 92 18.69 -10.39 6.78
C LEU A 92 19.25 -9.35 7.77
N ILE A 93 20.33 -8.61 7.50
CA ILE A 93 20.91 -7.67 8.50
C ILE A 93 21.26 -6.30 7.90
N GLY A 94 21.79 -6.25 6.67
CA GLY A 94 22.09 -4.98 5.99
C GLY A 94 20.85 -4.23 5.49
N ILE A 95 19.75 -4.94 5.25
CA ILE A 95 18.51 -4.39 4.69
C ILE A 95 17.73 -3.59 5.72
N PHE A 96 17.76 -3.95 7.01
CA PHE A 96 17.06 -3.16 8.03
C PHE A 96 17.63 -1.73 8.09
N LEU A 97 18.95 -1.59 7.97
CA LEU A 97 19.63 -0.29 7.92
C LEU A 97 19.47 0.43 6.58
N ALA A 98 19.61 -0.26 5.44
CA ALA A 98 19.46 0.34 4.12
C ALA A 98 18.01 0.75 3.81
N CYS A 99 17.03 -0.07 4.22
CA CYS A 99 15.61 0.25 4.12
C CYS A 99 15.24 1.37 5.10
N CYS A 100 15.80 1.42 6.31
CA CYS A 100 15.64 2.57 7.21
C CYS A 100 16.24 3.88 6.66
N LEU A 101 17.39 3.84 5.97
CA LEU A 101 17.95 5.03 5.30
C LEU A 101 17.11 5.46 4.10
N SER A 102 16.63 4.51 3.29
CA SER A 102 15.68 4.81 2.19
C SER A 102 14.37 5.38 2.75
N ARG A 103 13.95 4.92 3.93
CA ARG A 103 12.80 5.43 4.66
C ARG A 103 13.06 6.79 5.29
N TYR A 104 14.26 7.16 5.72
CA TYR A 104 14.56 8.54 6.13
C TYR A 104 14.35 9.53 4.96
N ILE A 105 14.71 9.12 3.74
CA ILE A 105 14.54 9.94 2.53
C ILE A 105 13.06 9.97 2.06
N THR A 106 12.30 8.87 2.19
CA THR A 106 10.87 8.80 1.79
C THR A 106 9.87 9.22 2.87
N ASN A 107 10.21 9.15 4.16
CA ASN A 107 9.39 9.72 5.24
C ASN A 107 9.28 11.25 5.09
N ASN A 108 10.25 11.88 4.42
CA ASN A 108 10.18 13.29 4.02
C ASN A 108 9.24 13.55 2.82
N GLN A 109 8.65 12.53 2.18
CA GLN A 109 7.74 12.67 1.04
C GLN A 109 6.37 12.00 1.24
N TYR A 110 6.16 11.26 2.34
CA TYR A 110 4.87 10.66 2.70
C TYR A 110 4.33 11.14 4.07
N GLU A 111 4.92 12.18 4.67
CA GLU A 111 4.11 13.17 5.42
C GLU A 111 3.29 13.99 4.42
N MET A 112 2.33 13.37 3.74
CA MET A 112 1.35 14.12 2.97
C MET A 112 0.23 14.58 3.92
N VAL A 113 0.37 15.84 4.31
CA VAL A 113 -0.64 16.85 3.96
C VAL A 113 -1.05 16.66 2.50
#